data_AF-M4BND7-F1
#
_entry.id   AF-M4BND7-F1
#
_cell.length_a   1.000
_cell.length_b   1.000
_cell.length_c   1.000
_cell.angle_alpha   90.00
_cell.angle_beta   90.00
_cell.angle_gamma   90.00
#
_symmetry.space_group_name_H-M   'P 1'
#
loop_
_entity.id
_entity.type
_entity.pdbx_description
1 polymer ?
#
loop_
_entity_poly.entity_id
_entity_poly.type
_entity_poly.pdbx_seq_one_letter_code
_entity_poly.pdbx_strand_id
1 'polypeptide(L)'
;MKTLSYLYPALLAAAVVQAQEPSMSTGNAPVKPPGPAPASVSWKDNDLPHDKIQPFSELEPKTPAEKAGVRFKPQIKFVDGCHSYAAVDAAGHNSGGLKPKGQPEGKCKGSGFGSQIYGRSAPFGNKWAIMYALYFPKDMKVLNRGYRHAFEHVIVWIDDIALKDPKILAVTSRRNKEYQKIVSPDPRCMDGDSVKLFYESEVLDGYHQLSCSTFPGEFQPLIMWEQLTNEARTALETVNWGRDKMPLGDVAFNESLEQAWPFAPLK
;
A
#
# COMPACT_ATOMS: atom_id res chain seq x y z
N MET A 1 -76.32 -37.23 35.74
CA MET A 1 -75.71 -36.52 34.58
C MET A 1 -74.75 -35.46 35.08
N LYS A 2 -73.45 -35.77 35.14
CA LYS A 2 -72.36 -34.79 35.28
C LYS A 2 -71.23 -35.27 34.37
N THR A 3 -70.99 -34.53 33.31
CA THR A 3 -70.06 -34.80 32.22
C THR A 3 -68.61 -34.55 32.68
N LEU A 4 -67.72 -35.50 32.41
CA LEU A 4 -66.28 -35.33 32.52
C LEU A 4 -65.76 -34.55 31.31
N SER A 5 -65.13 -33.40 31.54
CA SER A 5 -64.36 -32.68 30.52
C SER A 5 -62.90 -33.16 30.57
N TYR A 6 -62.48 -33.89 29.54
CA TYR A 6 -61.08 -34.20 29.28
C TYR A 6 -60.42 -33.00 28.58
N LEU A 7 -59.42 -32.41 29.22
CA LEU A 7 -58.51 -31.43 28.60
C LEU A 7 -57.34 -32.19 27.95
N TYR A 8 -57.24 -32.12 26.63
CA TYR A 8 -56.05 -32.52 25.88
C TYR A 8 -54.94 -31.46 26.07
N PRO A 9 -53.68 -31.83 26.33
CA PRO A 9 -52.58 -30.88 26.24
C PRO A 9 -52.22 -30.65 24.76
N ALA A 10 -52.21 -29.39 24.35
CA ALA A 10 -51.70 -28.98 23.04
C ALA A 10 -50.17 -29.15 22.99
N LEU A 11 -49.68 -29.97 22.04
CA LEU A 11 -48.26 -30.02 21.70
C LEU A 11 -47.88 -28.69 21.02
N LEU A 12 -47.00 -27.90 21.66
CA LEU A 12 -46.25 -26.86 20.97
C LEU A 12 -45.18 -27.54 20.11
N ALA A 13 -45.33 -27.47 18.79
CA ALA A 13 -44.25 -27.74 17.86
C ALA A 13 -43.26 -26.56 17.89
N ALA A 14 -42.07 -26.77 18.46
CA ALA A 14 -40.96 -25.85 18.32
C ALA A 14 -40.43 -25.93 16.88
N ALA A 15 -40.66 -24.88 16.09
CA ALA A 15 -40.03 -24.73 14.79
C ALA A 15 -38.53 -24.50 14.99
N VAL A 16 -37.71 -25.48 14.63
CA VAL A 16 -36.26 -25.32 14.51
C VAL A 16 -36.01 -24.47 13.27
N VAL A 17 -35.75 -23.18 13.47
CA VAL A 17 -35.22 -22.31 12.41
C VAL A 17 -33.77 -22.74 12.21
N GLN A 18 -33.50 -23.56 11.20
CA GLN A 18 -32.15 -23.74 10.69
C GLN A 18 -31.67 -22.39 10.18
N ALA A 19 -30.75 -21.77 10.93
CA ALA A 19 -29.97 -20.65 10.42
C ALA A 19 -29.16 -21.15 9.24
N GLN A 20 -29.56 -20.72 8.05
CA GLN A 20 -28.84 -20.97 6.82
C GLN A 20 -27.51 -20.21 6.91
N GLU A 21 -26.39 -20.94 6.94
CA GLU A 21 -25.07 -20.33 6.83
C GLU A 21 -25.06 -19.45 5.56
N PRO A 22 -24.64 -18.17 5.64
CA PRO A 22 -24.53 -17.35 4.45
C PRO A 22 -23.47 -17.98 3.56
N SER A 23 -23.92 -18.52 2.42
CA SER A 23 -23.06 -18.99 1.35
C SER A 23 -22.08 -17.87 0.99
N MET A 24 -20.78 -18.09 1.21
CA MET A 24 -19.74 -17.24 0.65
C MET A 24 -19.90 -17.27 -0.87
N SER A 25 -20.49 -16.20 -1.39
CA SER A 25 -20.41 -15.88 -2.81
C SER A 25 -18.94 -15.84 -3.17
N THR A 26 -18.52 -16.70 -4.10
CA THR A 26 -17.29 -16.56 -4.87
C THR A 26 -17.44 -15.35 -5.78
N GLY A 27 -17.56 -14.18 -5.15
CA GLY A 27 -17.62 -12.90 -5.83
C GLY A 27 -16.20 -12.54 -6.19
N ASN A 28 -15.77 -12.94 -7.39
CA ASN A 28 -14.92 -12.05 -8.18
C ASN A 28 -15.71 -10.76 -8.36
N ALA A 29 -15.64 -9.87 -7.36
CA ALA A 29 -16.09 -8.51 -7.53
C ALA A 29 -15.31 -7.99 -8.74
N PRO A 30 -15.97 -7.55 -9.82
CA PRO A 30 -15.26 -7.05 -10.97
C PRO A 30 -14.36 -5.92 -10.49
N VAL A 31 -13.05 -6.10 -10.66
CA VAL A 31 -12.10 -4.99 -10.64
C VAL A 31 -12.73 -3.95 -11.54
N LYS A 32 -13.03 -2.78 -10.98
CA LYS A 32 -13.62 -1.68 -11.74
C LYS A 32 -12.80 -1.58 -13.03
N PRO A 33 -13.43 -1.66 -14.23
CA PRO A 33 -12.68 -1.57 -15.47
C PRO A 33 -11.80 -0.32 -15.39
N PRO A 34 -10.54 -0.39 -15.87
CA PRO A 34 -9.65 0.76 -15.84
C PRO A 34 -10.47 1.95 -16.31
N GLY A 35 -10.41 3.04 -15.52
CA GLY A 35 -11.02 4.29 -15.95
C GLY A 35 -10.56 4.58 -17.38
N PRO A 36 -11.35 5.31 -18.19
CA PRO A 36 -10.93 5.66 -19.54
C PRO A 36 -9.48 6.14 -19.48
N ALA A 37 -8.62 5.54 -20.32
CA ALA A 37 -7.23 5.94 -20.42
C ALA A 37 -7.23 7.47 -20.47
N PRO A 38 -6.53 8.15 -19.54
CA PRO A 38 -6.58 9.60 -19.48
C PRO A 38 -6.31 10.13 -20.89
N ALA A 39 -7.16 11.06 -21.34
CA ALA A 39 -6.92 11.78 -22.58
C ALA A 39 -5.45 12.20 -22.61
N SER A 40 -4.77 12.09 -23.75
CA SER A 40 -3.33 12.32 -23.88
C SER A 40 -2.94 13.69 -23.32
N VAL A 41 -2.67 13.77 -22.02
CA VAL A 41 -2.22 15.00 -21.40
C VAL A 41 -0.72 15.04 -21.64
N SER A 42 -0.27 16.04 -22.39
CA SER A 42 1.16 16.28 -22.58
C SER A 42 1.71 16.93 -21.31
N TRP A 43 2.18 16.12 -20.37
CA TRP A 43 3.01 16.58 -19.27
C TRP A 43 4.47 16.65 -19.71
N LYS A 44 5.23 17.58 -19.13
CA LYS A 44 6.69 17.59 -19.27
C LYS A 44 7.26 16.68 -18.18
N ASP A 45 7.98 15.64 -18.57
CA ASP A 45 8.74 14.83 -17.62
C ASP A 45 9.79 15.69 -16.90
N ASN A 46 9.96 15.43 -15.60
CA ASN A 46 10.86 16.14 -14.71
C ASN A 46 10.61 17.65 -14.69
N ASP A 47 9.35 18.07 -14.51
CA ASP A 47 8.97 19.46 -14.69
C ASP A 47 9.39 20.39 -13.54
N LEU A 48 9.38 19.90 -12.29
CA LEU A 48 9.73 20.67 -11.10
C LEU A 48 10.93 20.08 -10.35
N PRO A 49 11.73 20.90 -9.65
CA PRO A 49 12.73 20.38 -8.71
C PRO A 49 12.09 19.46 -7.67
N HIS A 50 12.83 18.45 -7.21
CA HIS A 50 12.32 17.44 -6.27
C HIS A 50 11.85 18.03 -4.93
N ASP A 51 12.37 19.19 -4.54
CA ASP A 51 12.01 19.94 -3.33
C ASP A 51 10.96 21.03 -3.57
N LYS A 52 10.31 21.02 -4.75
CA LYS A 52 9.24 21.94 -5.14
C LYS A 52 7.90 21.27 -5.43
N ILE A 53 7.82 19.94 -5.29
CA ILE A 53 6.54 19.24 -5.33
C ILE A 53 5.82 19.43 -4.00
N GLN A 54 4.58 19.91 -4.07
CA GLN A 54 3.71 20.02 -2.92
C GLN A 54 3.07 18.65 -2.63
N PRO A 55 3.31 18.04 -1.45
CA PRO A 55 2.63 16.81 -1.06
C PRO A 55 1.13 17.05 -0.85
N PHE A 56 0.37 15.98 -1.02
CA PHE A 56 -1.01 15.86 -0.61
C PHE A 56 -1.09 15.78 0.92
N SER A 57 -2.01 16.56 1.48
CA SER A 57 -2.40 16.36 2.88
C SER A 57 -3.11 15.02 3.04
N GLU A 58 -2.90 14.35 4.16
CA GLU A 58 -3.67 13.16 4.51
C GLU A 58 -5.13 13.55 4.71
N LEU A 59 -6.03 12.83 4.03
CA LEU A 59 -7.46 13.11 4.06
C LEU A 59 -8.16 12.18 5.06
N GLU A 60 -9.21 12.69 5.69
CA GLU A 60 -10.10 11.86 6.52
C GLU A 60 -10.67 10.69 5.72
N PRO A 61 -10.50 9.43 6.19
CA PRO A 61 -10.89 8.24 5.43
C PRO A 61 -12.41 8.03 5.45
N LYS A 62 -13.01 7.94 4.27
CA LYS A 62 -14.46 7.83 4.06
C LYS A 62 -14.88 6.39 3.79
N THR A 63 -14.14 5.69 2.94
CA THR A 63 -14.48 4.30 2.54
C THR A 63 -13.83 3.26 3.47
N PRO A 64 -14.34 2.01 3.53
CA PRO A 64 -13.67 0.94 4.27
C PRO A 64 -12.21 0.71 3.83
N ALA A 65 -11.94 0.80 2.53
CA ALA A 65 -10.60 0.69 1.95
C ALA A 65 -9.67 1.81 2.44
N GLU A 66 -10.14 3.06 2.45
CA GLU A 66 -9.36 4.20 2.98
C GLU A 66 -9.10 4.06 4.49
N LYS A 67 -10.11 3.61 5.25
CA LYS A 67 -9.96 3.36 6.70
C LYS A 67 -8.92 2.28 6.98
N ALA A 68 -8.94 1.20 6.19
CA ALA A 68 -7.91 0.16 6.26
C ALA A 68 -6.53 0.72 5.88
N GLY A 69 -6.45 1.53 4.82
CA GLY A 69 -5.23 2.21 4.40
C GLY A 69 -4.60 3.07 5.50
N VAL A 70 -5.40 3.85 6.22
CA VAL A 70 -4.91 4.65 7.37
C VAL A 70 -4.53 3.76 8.55
N ARG A 71 -5.37 2.77 8.90
CA ARG A 71 -5.18 1.89 10.06
C ARG A 71 -3.89 1.06 9.97
N PHE A 72 -3.61 0.48 8.81
CA PHE A 72 -2.49 -0.44 8.61
C PHE A 72 -1.24 0.25 8.02
N LYS A 73 -1.20 1.58 8.07
CA LYS A 73 -0.10 2.39 7.54
C LYS A 73 1.23 1.97 8.21
N PRO A 74 2.31 1.76 7.45
CA PRO A 74 3.60 1.36 8.02
C PRO A 74 4.32 2.54 8.67
N GLN A 75 5.19 2.25 9.63
CA GLN A 75 6.22 3.17 10.12
C GLN A 75 7.51 2.96 9.34
N ILE A 76 8.15 4.04 8.91
CA ILE A 76 9.41 3.98 8.14
C ILE A 76 10.53 4.61 8.94
N LYS A 77 11.60 3.86 9.15
CA LYS A 77 12.85 4.35 9.74
C LYS A 77 13.90 4.45 8.64
N PHE A 78 14.17 5.67 8.19
CA PHE A 78 15.24 5.95 7.22
C PHE A 78 16.61 5.80 7.91
N VAL A 79 17.38 4.79 7.51
CA VAL A 79 18.72 4.50 8.08
C VAL A 79 19.80 5.22 7.29
N ASP A 80 19.78 5.05 5.98
CA ASP A 80 20.63 5.73 5.01
C ASP A 80 19.82 6.17 3.78
N GLY A 81 20.51 6.81 2.83
CA GLY A 81 19.87 7.30 1.61
C GLY A 81 18.96 8.51 1.80
N CYS A 82 18.00 8.64 0.89
CA CYS A 82 17.04 9.74 0.90
C CYS A 82 15.89 9.48 1.87
N HIS A 83 15.30 10.55 2.40
CA HIS A 83 13.94 10.47 2.94
C HIS A 83 12.94 10.41 1.77
N SER A 84 11.69 10.02 2.04
CA SER A 84 10.63 10.06 1.05
C SER A 84 10.17 11.48 0.72
N TYR A 85 9.84 11.72 -0.55
CA TYR A 85 9.34 12.98 -1.10
C TYR A 85 8.01 12.72 -1.82
N ALA A 86 7.25 13.79 -2.08
CA ALA A 86 6.15 13.70 -3.05
C ALA A 86 6.73 13.54 -4.47
N ALA A 87 6.23 12.55 -5.19
CA ALA A 87 6.57 12.32 -6.60
C ALA A 87 5.81 13.28 -7.52
N VAL A 88 4.55 13.56 -7.20
CA VAL A 88 3.67 14.46 -7.97
C VAL A 88 2.84 15.35 -7.04
N ASP A 89 2.38 16.48 -7.55
CA ASP A 89 1.37 17.33 -6.90
C ASP A 89 -0.03 17.13 -7.48
N ALA A 90 -1.02 17.86 -6.95
CA ALA A 90 -2.42 17.75 -7.35
C ALA A 90 -2.70 18.17 -8.81
N ALA A 91 -1.84 18.98 -9.41
CA ALA A 91 -1.96 19.41 -10.81
C ALA A 91 -1.24 18.46 -11.78
N GLY A 92 -0.62 17.39 -11.28
CA GLY A 92 0.17 16.45 -12.08
C GLY A 92 1.59 16.92 -12.36
N HIS A 93 2.07 18.01 -11.72
CA HIS A 93 3.50 18.31 -11.79
C HIS A 93 4.29 17.19 -11.12
N ASN A 94 5.45 16.86 -11.66
CA ASN A 94 6.22 15.67 -11.32
C ASN A 94 7.68 15.99 -10.97
N SER A 95 8.17 15.33 -9.93
CA SER A 95 9.50 15.55 -9.40
C SER A 95 10.57 15.19 -10.41
N GLY A 96 11.42 16.16 -10.72
CA GLY A 96 12.62 15.98 -11.52
C GLY A 96 13.69 15.10 -10.87
N GLY A 97 13.50 14.68 -9.61
CA GLY A 97 14.43 13.87 -8.86
C GLY A 97 15.79 14.53 -8.68
N LEU A 98 16.77 13.74 -8.26
CA LEU A 98 18.15 14.17 -8.09
C LEU A 98 19.09 13.40 -9.00
N LYS A 99 20.12 14.10 -9.49
CA LYS A 99 21.21 13.44 -10.20
C LYS A 99 21.91 12.47 -9.23
N PRO A 100 22.25 11.23 -9.66
CA PRO A 100 22.92 10.26 -8.80
C PRO A 100 24.40 10.60 -8.62
N LYS A 101 24.66 11.69 -7.91
CA LYS A 101 26.00 12.23 -7.58
C LYS A 101 26.05 12.66 -6.12
N GLY A 102 27.27 12.75 -5.61
CA GLY A 102 27.56 13.08 -4.22
C GLY A 102 27.19 11.94 -3.28
N GLN A 103 27.04 12.28 -2.00
CA GLN A 103 26.68 11.32 -0.96
C GLN A 103 25.28 10.74 -1.18
N PRO A 104 25.00 9.50 -0.74
CA PRO A 104 23.70 8.86 -0.89
C PRO A 104 22.51 9.71 -0.42
N GLU A 105 22.65 10.33 0.74
CA GLU A 105 21.66 11.18 1.39
C GLU A 105 21.79 12.68 1.01
N GLY A 106 22.78 13.01 0.17
CA GLY A 106 23.10 14.37 -0.22
C GLY A 106 21.95 15.06 -0.97
N LYS A 107 21.46 16.17 -0.42
CA LYS A 107 20.35 17.00 -0.92
C LYS A 107 18.96 16.34 -0.88
N CYS A 108 18.80 15.23 -0.17
CA CYS A 108 17.52 14.53 -0.04
C CYS A 108 17.17 14.08 1.40
N LYS A 109 17.57 14.85 2.42
CA LYS A 109 17.26 14.57 3.84
C LYS A 109 15.87 15.08 4.29
N GLY A 110 14.98 15.41 3.36
CA GLY A 110 13.66 15.95 3.62
C GLY A 110 13.34 17.18 2.77
N SER A 111 12.09 17.30 2.36
CA SER A 111 11.57 18.49 1.67
C SER A 111 11.15 19.55 2.69
N GLY A 112 11.27 20.83 2.33
CA GLY A 112 10.64 21.91 3.09
C GLY A 112 9.11 21.81 3.15
N PHE A 113 8.50 21.03 2.26
CA PHE A 113 7.06 20.74 2.24
C PHE A 113 6.66 19.46 2.98
N GLY A 114 7.62 18.68 3.48
CA GLY A 114 7.36 17.41 4.17
C GLY A 114 7.50 16.17 3.27
N SER A 115 7.06 15.03 3.79
CA SER A 115 7.16 13.72 3.15
C SER A 115 5.83 13.26 2.56
N GLN A 116 5.80 12.09 1.91
CA GLN A 116 4.58 11.47 1.38
C GLN A 116 4.72 9.95 1.35
N ILE A 117 3.63 9.24 1.65
CA ILE A 117 3.44 7.83 1.30
C ILE A 117 2.15 7.70 0.47
N TYR A 118 2.19 6.86 -0.56
CA TYR A 118 1.04 6.57 -1.42
C TYR A 118 0.48 5.19 -1.07
N GLY A 119 -0.84 5.02 -1.08
CA GLY A 119 -1.47 3.72 -0.80
C GLY A 119 -2.43 3.27 -1.89
N ARG A 120 -2.49 1.99 -2.21
CA ARG A 120 -3.56 1.39 -3.04
C ARG A 120 -3.96 0.05 -2.45
N SER A 121 -5.25 -0.24 -2.41
CA SER A 121 -5.74 -1.47 -1.80
C SER A 121 -6.82 -2.14 -2.62
N ALA A 122 -6.83 -3.47 -2.62
CA ALA A 122 -7.80 -4.27 -3.37
C ALA A 122 -7.97 -5.66 -2.73
N PRO A 123 -9.11 -6.33 -2.95
CA PRO A 123 -9.20 -7.76 -2.69
C PRO A 123 -8.27 -8.51 -3.67
N PHE A 124 -7.59 -9.54 -3.18
CA PHE A 124 -6.73 -10.38 -4.00
C PHE A 124 -6.70 -11.82 -3.45
N GLY A 125 -7.14 -12.78 -4.26
CA GLY A 125 -7.41 -14.13 -3.79
C GLY A 125 -8.49 -14.12 -2.70
N ASN A 126 -8.20 -14.77 -1.56
CA ASN A 126 -9.06 -14.80 -0.38
C ASN A 126 -8.57 -13.86 0.75
N LYS A 127 -7.90 -12.77 0.37
CA LYS A 127 -7.28 -11.79 1.28
C LYS A 127 -7.54 -10.37 0.77
N TRP A 128 -7.19 -9.41 1.61
CA TRP A 128 -7.13 -8.01 1.20
C TRP A 128 -5.68 -7.52 1.20
N ALA A 129 -5.26 -6.90 0.10
CA ALA A 129 -3.92 -6.36 -0.07
C ALA A 129 -3.95 -4.83 0.07
N ILE A 130 -3.01 -4.28 0.82
CA ILE A 130 -2.77 -2.84 0.91
C ILE A 130 -1.30 -2.60 0.57
N MET A 131 -1.05 -2.02 -0.60
CA MET A 131 0.29 -1.65 -1.03
C MET A 131 0.57 -0.20 -0.68
N TYR A 132 1.70 0.04 -0.02
CA TYR A 132 2.21 1.37 0.28
C TYR A 132 3.50 1.61 -0.50
N ALA A 133 3.58 2.73 -1.20
CA ALA A 133 4.73 3.12 -2.01
C ALA A 133 5.32 4.46 -1.55
N LEU A 134 6.65 4.56 -1.58
CA LEU A 134 7.43 5.72 -1.23
C LEU A 134 8.26 6.14 -2.45
N TYR A 135 8.36 7.45 -2.69
CA TYR A 135 9.21 8.00 -3.74
C TYR A 135 10.47 8.62 -3.15
N PHE A 136 11.60 8.34 -3.80
CA PHE A 136 12.90 8.89 -3.47
C PHE A 136 13.47 9.65 -4.67
N PRO A 137 13.99 10.88 -4.50
CA PRO A 137 14.54 11.65 -5.63
C PRO A 137 15.70 10.95 -6.34
N LYS A 138 16.46 10.11 -5.63
CA LYS A 138 17.53 9.26 -6.16
C LYS A 138 17.73 8.05 -5.25
N ASP A 139 18.35 7.01 -5.77
CA ASP A 139 18.79 5.84 -5.02
C ASP A 139 20.26 5.55 -5.32
N MET A 140 21.08 5.61 -4.28
CA MET A 140 22.53 5.63 -4.35
C MET A 140 23.11 4.55 -3.47
N LYS A 141 23.81 3.57 -4.04
CA LYS A 141 24.49 2.54 -3.24
C LYS A 141 25.66 3.12 -2.46
N VAL A 142 26.47 3.91 -3.16
CA VAL A 142 27.70 4.53 -2.69
C VAL A 142 27.94 5.84 -3.43
N LEU A 143 28.94 6.62 -3.01
CA LEU A 143 29.32 7.88 -3.62
C LEU A 143 29.38 7.80 -5.16
N ASN A 144 28.60 8.65 -5.82
CA ASN A 144 28.51 8.77 -7.29
C ASN A 144 28.04 7.51 -8.07
N ARG A 145 27.49 6.48 -7.41
CA ARG A 145 26.92 5.28 -8.08
C ARG A 145 25.48 5.05 -7.66
N GLY A 146 24.55 5.34 -8.56
CA GLY A 146 23.11 5.21 -8.31
C GLY A 146 22.24 5.58 -9.50
N TYR A 147 20.95 5.74 -9.25
CA TYR A 147 19.94 6.14 -10.21
C TYR A 147 19.18 7.38 -9.77
N ARG A 148 18.68 8.13 -10.75
CA ARG A 148 17.69 9.18 -10.53
C ARG A 148 16.34 8.50 -10.38
N HIS A 149 15.56 8.96 -9.40
CA HIS A 149 14.30 8.36 -8.96
C HIS A 149 14.48 6.97 -8.36
N ALA A 150 13.67 6.69 -7.36
CA ALA A 150 13.35 5.33 -6.97
C ALA A 150 11.96 5.26 -6.36
N PHE A 151 11.32 4.12 -6.54
CA PHE A 151 10.13 3.75 -5.79
C PHE A 151 10.40 2.47 -5.00
N GLU A 152 10.15 2.52 -3.69
CA GLU A 152 10.06 1.32 -2.87
C GLU A 152 8.62 1.11 -2.43
N HIS A 153 8.24 -0.15 -2.24
CA HIS A 153 6.91 -0.47 -1.74
C HIS A 153 6.89 -1.72 -0.86
N VAL A 154 5.86 -1.76 -0.04
CA VAL A 154 5.50 -2.87 0.84
C VAL A 154 4.03 -3.20 0.65
N ILE A 155 3.67 -4.46 0.73
CA ILE A 155 2.28 -4.92 0.71
C ILE A 155 1.98 -5.53 2.08
N VAL A 156 0.97 -4.99 2.73
CA VAL A 156 0.37 -5.53 3.94
C VAL A 156 -0.83 -6.37 3.54
N TRP A 157 -0.79 -7.66 3.86
CA TRP A 157 -1.85 -8.61 3.58
C TRP A 157 -2.67 -8.80 4.85
N ILE A 158 -3.95 -8.47 4.79
CA ILE A 158 -4.90 -8.68 5.88
C ILE A 158 -5.93 -9.74 5.49
N ASP A 159 -6.67 -10.24 6.47
CA ASP A 159 -7.77 -11.17 6.26
C ASP A 159 -8.89 -10.55 5.40
N ASP A 160 -9.79 -9.77 6.02
CA ASP A 160 -10.93 -9.17 5.35
C ASP A 160 -11.30 -7.85 6.05
N ILE A 161 -11.32 -6.77 5.27
CA ILE A 161 -11.68 -5.42 5.75
C ILE A 161 -13.11 -5.31 6.26
N ALA A 162 -13.99 -6.26 5.94
CA ALA A 162 -15.36 -6.31 6.44
C ALA A 162 -15.46 -6.83 7.87
N LEU A 163 -14.40 -7.45 8.41
CA LEU A 163 -14.36 -7.89 9.79
C LEU A 163 -14.34 -6.70 10.76
N LYS A 164 -14.89 -6.90 11.96
CA LYS A 164 -14.85 -5.89 13.03
C LYS A 164 -13.41 -5.51 13.39
N ASP A 165 -12.50 -6.47 13.32
CA ASP A 165 -11.10 -6.32 13.70
C ASP A 165 -10.19 -7.11 12.75
N PRO A 166 -9.96 -6.61 11.51
CA PRO A 166 -9.11 -7.27 10.53
C PRO A 166 -7.67 -7.39 11.04
N LYS A 167 -6.96 -8.46 10.66
CA LYS A 167 -5.61 -8.76 11.14
C LYS A 167 -4.60 -8.83 10.02
N ILE A 168 -3.40 -8.32 10.29
CA ILE A 168 -2.24 -8.52 9.42
C ILE A 168 -1.82 -9.99 9.48
N LEU A 169 -1.81 -10.62 8.31
CA LEU A 169 -1.43 -12.02 8.11
C LEU A 169 -0.05 -12.16 7.48
N ALA A 170 0.35 -11.22 6.64
CA ALA A 170 1.67 -11.20 6.04
C ALA A 170 2.10 -9.78 5.66
N VAL A 171 3.41 -9.57 5.58
CA VAL A 171 4.02 -8.37 5.03
C VAL A 171 5.03 -8.79 3.98
N THR A 172 4.97 -8.17 2.81
CA THR A 172 5.87 -8.50 1.70
C THR A 172 6.46 -7.23 1.12
N SER A 173 7.79 -7.12 1.12
CA SER A 173 8.52 -5.98 0.56
C SER A 173 9.32 -6.40 -0.67
N ARG A 174 9.52 -5.45 -1.59
CA ARG A 174 10.41 -5.69 -2.73
C ARG A 174 11.85 -5.79 -2.23
N ARG A 175 12.56 -6.82 -2.69
CA ARG A 175 13.99 -7.03 -2.45
C ARG A 175 14.64 -7.44 -3.77
N ASN A 176 15.38 -6.51 -4.38
CA ASN A 176 15.93 -6.66 -5.73
C ASN A 176 14.81 -6.99 -6.76
N LYS A 177 14.91 -8.15 -7.42
CA LYS A 177 13.95 -8.61 -8.44
C LYS A 177 12.83 -9.49 -7.86
N GLU A 178 12.85 -9.74 -6.56
CA GLU A 178 11.92 -10.65 -5.89
C GLU A 178 11.20 -9.95 -4.72
N TYR A 179 10.33 -10.68 -4.04
CA TYR A 179 9.70 -10.24 -2.80
C TYR A 179 10.23 -11.01 -1.61
N GLN A 180 10.63 -10.30 -0.56
CA GLN A 180 10.73 -10.90 0.75
C GLN A 180 9.31 -11.14 1.28
N LYS A 181 8.98 -12.38 1.61
CA LYS A 181 7.63 -12.78 2.01
C LYS A 181 7.62 -13.22 3.47
N ILE A 182 7.04 -12.40 4.35
CA ILE A 182 6.96 -12.68 5.78
C ILE A 182 5.51 -12.97 6.15
N VAL A 183 5.17 -14.25 6.32
CA VAL A 183 3.89 -14.69 6.89
C VAL A 183 3.99 -14.65 8.40
N SER A 184 2.95 -14.16 9.07
CA SER A 184 2.90 -13.95 10.53
C SER A 184 4.10 -13.11 11.00
N PRO A 185 4.12 -11.79 10.68
CA PRO A 185 5.27 -10.93 10.98
C PRO A 185 5.63 -10.99 12.46
N ASP A 186 6.94 -11.00 12.74
CA ASP A 186 7.46 -11.02 14.11
C ASP A 186 6.86 -9.85 14.90
N PRO A 187 6.26 -10.07 16.09
CA PRO A 187 5.67 -9.00 16.89
C PRO A 187 6.62 -7.84 17.20
N ARG A 188 7.94 -8.08 17.21
CA ARG A 188 8.95 -7.03 17.38
C ARG A 188 9.01 -6.07 16.20
N CYS A 189 8.60 -6.52 15.01
CA CYS A 189 8.44 -5.70 13.80
C CYS A 189 7.11 -4.93 13.77
N MET A 190 6.25 -5.08 14.78
CA MET A 190 4.91 -4.51 14.81
C MET A 190 4.78 -3.47 15.91
N ASP A 191 3.91 -2.49 15.69
CA ASP A 191 3.40 -1.55 16.68
C ASP A 191 1.90 -1.43 16.49
N GLY A 192 1.13 -2.21 17.25
CA GLY A 192 -0.29 -2.42 17.00
C GLY A 192 -0.54 -2.95 15.58
N ASP A 193 -1.31 -2.20 14.80
CA ASP A 193 -1.66 -2.51 13.42
C ASP A 193 -0.68 -1.94 12.39
N SER A 194 0.43 -1.33 12.83
CA SER A 194 1.47 -0.78 11.95
C SER A 194 2.69 -1.68 11.93
N VAL A 195 3.11 -2.11 10.74
CA VAL A 195 4.44 -2.71 10.56
C VAL A 195 5.52 -1.63 10.62
N LYS A 196 6.61 -1.92 11.31
CA LYS A 196 7.82 -1.08 11.39
C LYS A 196 8.84 -1.57 10.36
N LEU A 197 9.30 -0.66 9.51
CA LEU A 197 10.22 -0.96 8.43
C LEU A 197 11.45 -0.08 8.49
N PHE A 198 12.61 -0.63 8.17
CA PHE A 198 13.76 0.16 7.76
C PHE A 198 13.64 0.51 6.28
N TYR A 199 14.14 1.68 5.91
CA TYR A 199 14.62 1.95 4.56
C TYR A 199 16.14 2.03 4.63
N GLU A 200 16.82 1.05 4.03
CA GLU A 200 18.26 0.87 4.15
C GLU A 200 18.89 0.24 2.90
N SER A 201 20.16 0.54 2.63
CA SER A 201 20.97 -0.18 1.64
C SER A 201 21.67 -1.41 2.24
N GLU A 202 21.87 -2.48 1.44
CA GLU A 202 22.74 -3.58 1.88
C GLU A 202 24.22 -3.19 1.73
N VAL A 203 24.95 -3.31 2.85
CA VAL A 203 26.30 -2.76 3.16
C VAL A 203 27.37 -2.93 2.07
N LEU A 204 27.23 -3.84 1.10
CA LEU A 204 28.30 -4.15 0.13
C LEU A 204 27.96 -3.99 -1.34
N ASP A 205 26.68 -4.03 -1.77
CA ASP A 205 26.29 -3.66 -3.15
C ASP A 205 24.76 -3.63 -3.37
N GLY A 206 23.95 -3.47 -2.31
CA GLY A 206 22.50 -3.37 -2.45
C GLY A 206 22.05 -1.97 -2.85
N TYR A 207 20.97 -1.89 -3.63
CA TYR A 207 20.14 -0.68 -3.63
C TYR A 207 19.28 -0.66 -2.35
N HIS A 208 18.68 0.49 -2.04
CA HIS A 208 17.86 0.58 -0.83
C HIS A 208 16.64 -0.34 -0.95
N GLN A 209 16.16 -0.83 0.19
CA GLN A 209 15.00 -1.72 0.27
C GLN A 209 14.25 -1.49 1.58
N LEU A 210 13.04 -2.04 1.65
CA LEU A 210 12.26 -2.10 2.89
C LEU A 210 12.44 -3.45 3.59
N SER A 211 12.83 -3.42 4.86
CA SER A 211 13.04 -4.62 5.70
C SER A 211 12.35 -4.44 7.06
N CYS A 212 12.08 -5.52 7.80
CA CYS A 212 11.55 -5.38 9.16
C CYS A 212 12.50 -4.56 10.04
N SER A 213 11.93 -3.60 10.78
CA SER A 213 12.62 -2.88 11.85
C SER A 213 12.06 -3.26 13.23
N THR A 214 12.94 -3.49 14.20
CA THR A 214 12.53 -3.59 15.61
C THR A 214 12.41 -2.22 16.29
N PHE A 215 12.92 -1.17 15.66
CA PHE A 215 12.84 0.21 16.13
C PHE A 215 11.63 0.95 15.55
N PRO A 216 11.04 1.90 16.29
CA PRO A 216 10.00 2.76 15.75
C PRO A 216 10.53 3.62 14.59
N GLY A 217 9.64 3.89 13.64
CA GLY A 217 9.87 4.79 12.52
C GLY A 217 8.95 6.00 12.58
N GLU A 218 8.93 6.79 11.51
CA GLU A 218 7.99 7.88 11.32
C GLU A 218 6.85 7.49 10.38
N PHE A 219 5.71 8.14 10.55
CA PHE A 219 4.60 8.09 9.61
C PHE A 219 4.70 9.25 8.62
N GLN A 220 4.45 8.97 7.35
CA GLN A 220 4.30 10.00 6.33
C GLN A 220 2.80 10.27 6.10
N PRO A 221 2.43 11.49 5.64
CA PRO A 221 1.08 11.76 5.16
C PRO A 221 0.70 10.76 4.06
N LEU A 222 -0.41 10.05 4.26
CA LEU A 222 -0.93 9.07 3.31
C LEU A 222 -1.90 9.73 2.33
N ILE A 223 -1.73 9.42 1.05
CA ILE A 223 -2.75 9.66 0.04
C ILE A 223 -3.07 8.32 -0.66
N MET A 224 -4.33 7.90 -0.60
CA MET A 224 -4.78 6.69 -1.29
C MET A 224 -4.93 6.95 -2.79
N TRP A 225 -4.70 5.94 -3.63
CA TRP A 225 -4.75 6.04 -5.08
C TRP A 225 -6.09 6.57 -5.57
N GLU A 226 -7.17 6.15 -4.94
CA GLU A 226 -8.53 6.60 -5.24
C GLU A 226 -8.83 8.04 -4.80
N GLN A 227 -7.99 8.63 -3.94
CA GLN A 227 -8.09 10.02 -3.48
C GLN A 227 -7.27 11.00 -4.33
N LEU A 228 -6.34 10.50 -5.15
CA LEU A 228 -5.55 11.33 -6.06
C LEU A 228 -6.43 11.97 -7.14
N THR A 229 -6.04 13.16 -7.59
CA THR A 229 -6.63 13.80 -8.78
C THR A 229 -6.35 12.96 -10.02
N ASN A 230 -7.12 13.18 -11.09
CA ASN A 230 -6.89 12.47 -12.35
C ASN A 230 -5.54 12.84 -12.95
N GLU A 231 -5.15 14.10 -12.82
CA GLU A 231 -3.87 14.65 -13.26
C GLU A 231 -2.71 13.97 -12.55
N ALA A 232 -2.76 13.85 -11.22
CA ALA A 232 -1.73 13.19 -10.43
C ALA A 232 -1.60 11.69 -10.75
N ARG A 233 -2.73 10.97 -10.87
CA ARG A 233 -2.70 9.55 -11.28
C ARG A 233 -2.12 9.38 -12.68
N THR A 234 -2.51 10.24 -13.62
CA THR A 234 -1.99 10.21 -14.98
C THR A 234 -0.48 10.43 -14.97
N ALA A 235 0.00 11.46 -14.29
CA ALA A 235 1.42 11.75 -14.19
C ALA A 235 2.21 10.58 -13.56
N LEU A 236 1.71 10.01 -12.47
CA LEU A 236 2.33 8.84 -11.83
C LEU A 236 2.43 7.63 -12.76
N GLU A 237 1.42 7.40 -13.61
CA GLU A 237 1.39 6.28 -14.56
C GLU A 237 2.29 6.51 -15.78
N THR A 238 2.36 7.74 -16.29
CA THR A 238 2.95 8.02 -17.61
C THR A 238 4.35 8.63 -17.58
N VAL A 239 4.72 9.32 -16.50
CA VAL A 239 6.05 9.95 -16.40
C VAL A 239 7.14 8.89 -16.41
N ASN A 240 8.24 9.18 -17.10
CA ASN A 240 9.42 8.31 -17.08
C ASN A 240 10.19 8.44 -15.76
N TRP A 241 9.94 7.51 -14.84
CA TRP A 241 10.64 7.40 -13.54
C TRP A 241 11.99 6.68 -13.62
N GLY A 242 12.63 6.67 -14.81
CA GLY A 242 13.92 6.05 -15.02
C GLY A 242 13.82 4.53 -15.06
N ARG A 243 14.45 3.84 -14.10
CA ARG A 243 14.46 2.37 -14.06
C ARG A 243 13.22 1.77 -13.40
N ASP A 244 12.51 2.57 -12.60
CA ASP A 244 11.35 2.13 -11.84
C ASP A 244 10.06 2.58 -12.54
N LYS A 245 8.94 2.00 -12.11
CA LYS A 245 7.58 2.44 -12.44
C LYS A 245 6.84 2.70 -11.15
N MET A 246 5.79 3.52 -11.18
CA MET A 246 4.92 3.70 -10.01
C MET A 246 4.32 2.34 -9.61
N PRO A 247 4.60 1.79 -8.41
CA PRO A 247 4.15 0.45 -8.01
C PRO A 247 2.63 0.32 -7.90
N LEU A 248 1.94 1.45 -7.66
CA LEU A 248 0.49 1.49 -7.51
C LEU A 248 -0.23 1.67 -8.85
N GLY A 249 0.49 1.78 -9.97
CA GLY A 249 -0.13 1.91 -11.29
C GLY A 249 -0.91 0.66 -11.70
N ASP A 250 -1.85 0.77 -12.64
CA ASP A 250 -2.84 -0.29 -12.90
C ASP A 250 -2.19 -1.64 -13.27
N VAL A 251 -1.14 -1.61 -14.10
CA VAL A 251 -0.40 -2.83 -14.49
C VAL A 251 0.53 -3.28 -13.37
N ALA A 252 1.36 -2.35 -12.87
CA ALA A 252 2.39 -2.67 -11.88
C ALA A 252 1.81 -3.20 -10.56
N PHE A 253 0.64 -2.70 -10.15
CA PHE A 253 -0.04 -3.10 -8.94
C PHE A 253 -0.45 -4.57 -9.00
N ASN A 254 -1.15 -4.99 -10.05
CA ASN A 254 -1.61 -6.37 -10.20
C ASN A 254 -0.43 -7.36 -10.33
N GLU A 255 0.56 -7.05 -11.17
CA GLU A 255 1.78 -7.87 -11.31
C GLU A 255 2.52 -8.02 -9.98
N SER A 256 2.56 -6.95 -9.18
CA SER A 256 3.19 -6.94 -7.87
C SER A 256 2.43 -7.81 -6.86
N LEU A 257 1.10 -7.77 -6.85
CA LEU A 257 0.29 -8.63 -5.97
C LEU A 257 0.50 -10.12 -6.30
N GLU A 258 0.52 -10.49 -7.58
CA GLU A 258 0.78 -11.86 -8.03
C GLU A 258 2.16 -12.36 -7.59
N GLN A 259 3.21 -11.57 -7.86
CA GLN A 259 4.58 -11.94 -7.49
C GLN A 259 4.78 -11.98 -5.97
N ALA A 260 4.13 -11.09 -5.24
CA ALA A 260 4.29 -10.94 -3.81
C ALA A 260 3.45 -11.91 -2.99
N TRP A 261 2.44 -12.57 -3.57
CA TRP A 261 1.54 -13.48 -2.86
C TRP A 261 2.31 -14.46 -1.94
N PRO A 262 2.12 -14.37 -0.60
CA PRO A 262 2.92 -15.13 0.36
C PRO A 262 2.25 -16.42 0.83
N PHE A 263 1.03 -16.70 0.39
CA PHE A 263 0.25 -17.85 0.85
C PHE A 263 0.30 -18.99 -0.17
N ALA A 264 -0.38 -20.10 0.17
CA ALA A 264 -0.57 -21.21 -0.76
C ALA A 264 -1.15 -20.72 -2.10
N PRO A 265 -0.83 -21.38 -3.24
CA PRO A 265 -1.27 -20.95 -4.56
C PRO A 265 -2.78 -20.68 -4.62
N LEU A 266 -3.15 -19.64 -5.36
CA LEU A 266 -4.55 -19.35 -5.68
C LEU A 266 -5.10 -20.57 -6.44
N LYS A 267 -6.13 -21.21 -5.89
CA LYS A 267 -6.82 -22.35 -6.53
C LYS A 267 -7.88 -21.85 -7.51
#